data_AF-A0A2G5V4F3-F1
#
_entry.id   AF-A0A2G5V4F3-F1
#
_cell.length_a   1.000
_cell.length_b   1.000
_cell.length_c   1.000
_cell.angle_alpha   90.00
_cell.angle_beta   90.00
_cell.angle_gamma   90.00
#
_symmetry.space_group_name_H-M   'P 1'
#
loop_
_entity.id
_entity.type
_entity.pdbx_description
1 polymer ?
#
loop_
_entity_poly.entity_id
_entity_poly.type
_entity_poly.pdbx_seq_one_letter_code
_entity_poly.pdbx_strand_id
1 'polypeptide(L)'
;MITRTLICLSLAALVSCQGDASDLKETNYKKFIGEQDYKLPFKTRVSEPLAIGQTIHAVGTLSDKPTRVDFNFHKGSAKDADLPLHFSIRFNEGILGSGKLIYNTFENGNWSEDEQRISNPFKAGEEFDLRVRVLDGKFQVFANRVEVGVFTQRLPLDGIDHVSIRGDLSKLRLFHYGGRIFPNPYMAVAGLTPGKRLDISALPKGKRVNINLYRENKEYALQVSIRYNEGAIVRNAMTSNVWGKEEREGKMPLEKKQVFDITIINEEFSFQIFLNNRRFTTFAHRGSPSDIKTLEIDGDVEIQTVTINDAPGI
;
A
#
# COMPACT_ATOMS: atom_id res chain seq x y z
N MET A 1 -37.87 -59.43 34.78
CA MET A 1 -38.70 -59.22 33.58
C MET A 1 -39.40 -57.88 33.77
N ILE A 2 -38.95 -56.83 33.05
CA ILE A 2 -39.60 -55.55 32.73
C ILE A 2 -38.50 -54.76 31.98
N THR A 3 -38.69 -54.64 30.68
CA THR A 3 -37.81 -53.96 29.73
C THR A 3 -38.13 -52.46 29.75
N ARG A 4 -37.13 -51.59 29.90
CA ARG A 4 -37.27 -50.16 29.60
C ARG A 4 -36.26 -49.77 28.53
N THR A 5 -36.79 -49.48 27.35
CA THR A 5 -36.10 -48.92 26.19
C THR A 5 -35.60 -47.51 26.53
N LEU A 6 -34.29 -47.29 26.51
CA LEU A 6 -33.71 -45.95 26.48
C LEU A 6 -33.52 -45.53 25.01
N ILE A 7 -34.18 -44.44 24.64
CA ILE A 7 -34.00 -43.74 23.36
C ILE A 7 -32.75 -42.86 23.52
N CYS A 8 -31.71 -43.13 22.73
CA CYS A 8 -30.58 -42.22 22.55
C CYS A 8 -31.05 -40.97 21.80
N LEU A 9 -31.11 -39.82 22.48
CA LEU A 9 -31.09 -38.51 21.82
C LEU A 9 -29.64 -38.05 21.71
N SER A 10 -29.13 -38.02 20.48
CA SER A 10 -27.86 -37.37 20.12
C SER A 10 -28.02 -35.86 20.23
N LEU A 11 -27.29 -35.24 21.15
CA LEU A 11 -27.15 -33.78 21.23
C LEU A 11 -26.22 -33.33 20.09
N ALA A 12 -26.79 -32.81 19.00
CA ALA A 12 -26.01 -32.10 18.00
C ALA A 12 -25.65 -30.71 18.57
N ALA A 13 -24.37 -30.50 18.87
CA ALA A 13 -23.85 -29.18 19.16
C ALA A 13 -23.90 -28.34 17.88
N LEU A 14 -24.85 -27.41 17.81
CA LEU A 14 -24.85 -26.32 16.84
C LEU A 14 -23.67 -25.40 17.17
N VAL A 15 -22.57 -25.55 16.44
CA VAL A 15 -21.52 -24.53 16.39
C VAL A 15 -22.10 -23.36 15.59
N SER A 16 -22.51 -22.31 16.29
CA SER A 16 -22.81 -21.03 15.67
C SER A 16 -21.50 -20.38 15.24
N CYS A 17 -21.14 -20.48 13.95
CA CYS A 17 -20.19 -19.57 13.33
C CYS A 17 -20.82 -18.17 13.24
N GLN A 18 -20.70 -17.39 14.32
CA GLN A 18 -20.83 -15.94 14.22
C GLN A 18 -19.49 -15.42 13.68
N GLY A 19 -19.41 -15.26 12.36
CA GLY A 19 -18.40 -14.38 11.78
C GLY A 19 -18.74 -12.94 12.18
N ASP A 20 -17.79 -12.23 12.77
CA ASP A 20 -18.01 -10.88 13.28
C ASP A 20 -18.43 -9.92 12.15
N ALA A 21 -19.36 -9.00 12.44
CA ALA A 21 -19.78 -7.98 11.48
C ALA A 21 -18.63 -7.05 11.02
N SER A 22 -17.54 -6.97 11.80
CA SER A 22 -16.29 -6.32 11.39
C SER A 22 -15.61 -7.06 10.24
N ASP A 23 -15.58 -8.39 10.29
CA ASP A 23 -14.93 -9.23 9.28
C ASP A 23 -15.68 -9.14 7.95
N LEU A 24 -17.01 -9.05 7.98
CA LEU A 24 -17.82 -8.86 6.77
C LEU A 24 -17.59 -7.49 6.11
N LYS A 25 -17.47 -6.42 6.91
CA LYS A 25 -17.16 -5.06 6.40
C LYS A 25 -15.75 -4.98 5.83
N GLU A 26 -14.77 -5.61 6.48
CA GLU A 26 -13.38 -5.66 6.03
C GLU A 26 -13.21 -6.55 4.78
N THR A 27 -13.96 -7.65 4.69
CA THR A 27 -13.97 -8.55 3.51
C THR A 27 -14.58 -7.89 2.28
N ASN A 28 -15.64 -7.09 2.43
CA ASN A 28 -16.18 -6.30 1.32
C ASN A 28 -15.20 -5.20 0.87
N TYR A 29 -14.38 -4.68 1.79
CA TYR A 29 -13.40 -3.63 1.48
C TYR A 29 -12.17 -4.10 0.70
N LYS A 30 -11.67 -5.32 0.94
CA LYS A 30 -10.57 -5.89 0.15
C LYS A 30 -10.88 -5.92 -1.35
N LYS A 31 -12.17 -6.04 -1.71
CA LYS A 31 -12.64 -5.94 -3.11
C LYS A 31 -12.53 -4.53 -3.68
N PHE A 32 -12.65 -3.49 -2.84
CA PHE A 32 -12.59 -2.10 -3.31
C PHE A 32 -11.16 -1.72 -3.68
N ILE A 33 -10.15 -1.98 -2.85
CA ILE A 33 -8.76 -1.51 -3.11
C ILE A 33 -8.03 -2.18 -4.29
N GLY A 34 -8.73 -2.98 -5.11
CA GLY A 34 -8.14 -3.61 -6.29
C GLY A 34 -7.15 -4.72 -5.95
N GLU A 35 -7.27 -5.32 -4.75
CA GLU A 35 -6.60 -6.59 -4.48
C GLU A 35 -7.16 -7.63 -5.46
N GLN A 36 -6.26 -8.19 -6.27
CA GLN A 36 -6.57 -9.26 -7.20
C GLN A 36 -5.44 -10.27 -7.16
N ASP A 37 -5.78 -11.55 -7.35
CA ASP A 37 -4.76 -12.59 -7.43
C ASP A 37 -4.11 -12.55 -8.81
N TYR A 38 -2.90 -12.00 -8.87
CA TYR A 38 -2.10 -11.97 -10.09
C TYR A 38 -1.52 -13.35 -10.37
N LYS A 39 -1.56 -13.76 -11.65
CA LYS A 39 -0.96 -15.02 -12.08
C LYS A 39 0.56 -14.99 -11.88
N LEU A 40 1.08 -16.06 -11.29
CA LEU A 40 2.51 -16.28 -11.08
C LEU A 40 3.08 -17.29 -12.11
N PRO A 41 4.33 -17.12 -12.57
CA PRO A 41 5.19 -15.96 -12.36
C PRO A 41 4.61 -14.72 -13.04
N PHE A 42 4.79 -13.56 -12.40
CA PHE A 42 4.26 -12.30 -12.88
C PHE A 42 5.31 -11.58 -13.74
N LYS A 43 4.95 -11.19 -14.96
CA LYS A 43 5.71 -10.25 -15.79
C LYS A 43 4.71 -9.37 -16.52
N THR A 44 4.88 -8.07 -16.44
CA THR A 44 4.01 -7.10 -17.13
C THR A 44 4.82 -6.02 -17.81
N ARG A 45 4.25 -5.45 -18.87
CA ARG A 45 4.73 -4.21 -19.48
C ARG A 45 4.12 -3.03 -18.71
N VAL A 46 4.95 -2.06 -18.30
CA VAL A 46 4.45 -0.77 -17.81
C VAL A 46 3.99 0.09 -18.99
N SER A 47 3.01 0.96 -18.79
CA SER A 47 2.39 1.72 -19.89
C SER A 47 3.41 2.59 -20.62
N GLU A 48 4.31 3.20 -19.85
CA GLU A 48 5.44 4.02 -20.29
C GLU A 48 6.70 3.58 -19.54
N PRO A 49 7.90 3.82 -20.10
CA PRO A 49 9.15 3.57 -19.40
C PRO A 49 9.17 4.22 -18.01
N LEU A 50 9.82 3.55 -17.04
CA LEU A 50 9.89 4.06 -15.68
C LEU A 50 10.57 5.43 -15.61
N ALA A 51 9.99 6.33 -14.82
CA ALA A 51 10.44 7.71 -14.69
C ALA A 51 10.75 8.08 -13.23
N ILE A 52 11.54 9.15 -13.06
CA ILE A 52 11.89 9.69 -11.74
C ILE A 52 10.62 10.06 -10.95
N GLY A 53 10.61 9.67 -9.68
CA GLY A 53 9.52 9.88 -8.72
C GLY A 53 8.46 8.77 -8.71
N GLN A 54 8.48 7.86 -9.68
CA GLN A 54 7.58 6.71 -9.67
C GLN A 54 7.94 5.72 -8.56
N THR A 55 6.92 5.03 -8.06
CA THR A 55 7.06 3.95 -7.08
C THR A 55 6.38 2.71 -7.62
N ILE A 56 7.08 1.58 -7.58
CA ILE A 56 6.53 0.27 -7.88
C ILE A 56 6.26 -0.40 -6.54
N HIS A 57 5.05 -0.89 -6.35
CA HIS A 57 4.57 -1.50 -5.11
C HIS A 57 4.01 -2.88 -5.40
N ALA A 58 4.52 -3.88 -4.69
CA ALA A 58 4.05 -5.24 -4.76
C ALA A 58 3.73 -5.76 -3.36
N VAL A 59 2.60 -6.44 -3.23
CA VAL A 59 2.23 -7.13 -2.01
C VAL A 59 1.80 -8.56 -2.34
N GLY A 60 2.35 -9.53 -1.62
CA GLY A 60 2.05 -10.93 -1.82
C GLY A 60 2.40 -11.77 -0.59
N THR A 61 2.20 -13.07 -0.69
CA THR A 61 2.47 -14.02 0.39
C THR A 61 3.56 -14.98 -0.05
N LEU A 62 4.57 -15.13 0.80
CA LEU A 62 5.66 -16.08 0.58
C LEU A 62 5.16 -17.50 0.76
N SER A 63 5.77 -18.46 0.08
CA SER A 63 5.55 -19.89 0.37
C SER A 63 6.05 -20.24 1.78
N ASP A 64 5.64 -21.40 2.33
CA ASP A 64 6.03 -21.84 3.68
C ASP A 64 7.52 -22.17 3.84
N LYS A 65 8.21 -22.43 2.72
CA LYS A 65 9.64 -22.75 2.68
C LYS A 65 10.29 -22.05 1.48
N PRO A 66 10.27 -20.71 1.44
CA PRO A 66 10.80 -19.99 0.31
C PRO A 66 12.32 -20.09 0.33
N THR A 67 12.90 -20.27 -0.84
CA THR A 67 14.34 -20.17 -1.05
C THR A 67 14.68 -18.84 -1.67
N ARG A 68 13.88 -18.39 -2.66
CA ARG A 68 14.16 -17.21 -3.45
C ARG A 68 12.91 -16.57 -4.06
N VAL A 69 12.87 -15.24 -4.06
CA VAL A 69 11.93 -14.43 -4.85
C VAL A 69 12.72 -13.34 -5.58
N ASP A 70 12.54 -13.20 -6.89
CA ASP A 70 13.15 -12.13 -7.68
C ASP A 70 12.10 -11.09 -8.06
N PHE A 71 12.49 -9.82 -7.93
CA PHE A 71 11.79 -8.64 -8.41
C PHE A 71 12.73 -7.90 -9.37
N ASN A 72 12.36 -7.76 -10.64
CA ASN A 72 13.27 -7.24 -11.65
C ASN A 72 12.63 -6.15 -12.50
N PHE A 73 13.45 -5.17 -12.87
CA PHE A 73 13.17 -4.21 -13.94
C PHE A 73 13.94 -4.64 -15.18
N HIS A 74 13.25 -4.73 -16.32
CA HIS A 74 13.85 -5.20 -17.58
C HIS A 74 13.83 -4.08 -18.63
N LYS A 75 14.87 -4.04 -19.47
CA LYS A 75 14.83 -3.32 -20.74
C LYS A 75 14.26 -4.23 -21.84
N GLY A 76 12.94 -4.23 -22.01
CA GLY A 76 12.24 -5.07 -22.99
C GLY A 76 11.73 -6.41 -22.45
N SER A 77 11.07 -7.16 -23.34
CA SER A 77 10.36 -8.39 -22.99
C SER A 77 11.20 -9.67 -23.07
N ALA A 78 12.37 -9.61 -23.71
CA ALA A 78 13.25 -10.76 -23.95
C ALA A 78 13.66 -11.49 -22.66
N LYS A 79 14.05 -12.77 -22.79
CA LYS A 79 14.43 -13.61 -21.64
C LYS A 79 15.77 -13.21 -21.05
N ASP A 80 16.66 -12.75 -21.91
CA ASP A 80 18.01 -12.26 -21.69
C ASP A 80 18.09 -10.73 -21.74
N ALA A 81 16.95 -10.04 -21.63
CA ALA A 81 16.89 -8.59 -21.54
C ALA A 81 17.76 -8.09 -20.37
N ASP A 82 18.38 -6.92 -20.57
CA ASP A 82 19.13 -6.25 -19.52
C ASP A 82 18.22 -5.99 -18.31
N LEU A 83 18.79 -6.13 -17.12
CA LEU A 83 18.14 -5.88 -15.84
C LEU A 83 18.82 -4.70 -15.15
N PRO A 84 18.41 -3.45 -15.40
CA PRO A 84 18.89 -2.29 -14.65
C PRO A 84 18.74 -2.44 -13.14
N LEU A 85 17.70 -3.14 -12.70
CA LEU A 85 17.54 -3.61 -11.33
C LEU A 85 17.19 -5.10 -11.32
N HIS A 86 18.10 -5.90 -10.78
CA HIS A 86 17.81 -7.22 -10.25
C HIS A 86 17.75 -7.14 -8.73
N PHE A 87 16.57 -7.38 -8.16
CA PHE A 87 16.37 -7.48 -6.72
C PHE A 87 16.02 -8.92 -6.36
N SER A 88 16.80 -9.57 -5.52
CA SER A 88 16.60 -10.96 -5.13
C SER A 88 16.48 -11.10 -3.61
N ILE A 89 15.34 -11.59 -3.16
CA ILE A 89 15.06 -11.96 -1.78
C ILE A 89 15.51 -13.41 -1.61
N ARG A 90 16.57 -13.64 -0.83
CA ARG A 90 17.09 -14.98 -0.54
C ARG A 90 16.88 -15.32 0.93
N PHE A 91 16.44 -16.54 1.21
CA PHE A 91 16.06 -16.97 2.57
C PHE A 91 17.04 -17.96 3.19
N ASN A 92 17.91 -18.57 2.39
CA ASN A 92 18.88 -19.59 2.82
C ASN A 92 20.34 -19.09 2.81
N GLU A 93 20.54 -17.77 2.78
CA GLU A 93 21.88 -17.16 2.77
C GLU A 93 22.19 -16.36 4.05
N GLY A 94 23.48 -16.11 4.29
CA GLY A 94 23.95 -15.38 5.48
C GLY A 94 24.23 -16.27 6.69
N ILE A 95 24.66 -15.64 7.79
CA ILE A 95 25.01 -16.35 9.03
C ILE A 95 23.77 -17.06 9.56
N LEU A 96 23.87 -18.37 9.79
CA LEU A 96 22.78 -19.22 10.26
C LEU A 96 21.49 -19.16 9.40
N GLY A 97 21.61 -18.84 8.11
CA GLY A 97 20.45 -18.74 7.21
C GLY A 97 19.56 -17.51 7.49
N SER A 98 20.16 -16.39 7.91
CA SER A 98 19.45 -15.14 8.20
C SER A 98 18.67 -14.53 7.02
N GLY A 99 18.90 -15.01 5.79
CA GLY A 99 18.44 -14.43 4.55
C GLY A 99 19.18 -13.14 4.18
N LYS A 100 19.15 -12.80 2.88
CA LYS A 100 19.71 -11.56 2.32
C LYS A 100 18.82 -11.01 1.20
N LEU A 101 18.74 -9.69 1.13
CA LEU A 101 18.29 -8.99 -0.08
C LEU A 101 19.52 -8.67 -0.92
N ILE A 102 19.47 -9.02 -2.20
CA ILE A 102 20.56 -8.83 -3.15
C ILE A 102 20.12 -7.86 -4.24
N TYR A 103 21.02 -6.96 -4.60
CA TYR A 103 20.83 -5.96 -5.62
C TYR A 103 21.98 -6.06 -6.60
N ASN A 104 21.64 -6.21 -7.86
CA ASN A 104 22.63 -6.20 -8.92
C ASN A 104 22.04 -5.64 -10.21
N THR A 105 22.90 -5.45 -11.20
CA THR A 105 22.56 -5.08 -12.56
C THR A 105 23.06 -6.18 -13.49
N PHE A 106 22.22 -6.55 -14.46
CA PHE A 106 22.59 -7.45 -15.55
C PHE A 106 22.58 -6.66 -16.85
N GLU A 107 23.69 -6.65 -17.57
CA GLU A 107 23.84 -5.90 -18.82
C GLU A 107 24.68 -6.71 -19.81
N ASN A 108 24.24 -6.78 -21.08
CA ASN A 108 25.00 -7.42 -22.16
C ASN A 108 25.45 -8.86 -21.81
N GLY A 109 24.57 -9.62 -21.14
CA GLY A 109 24.85 -11.00 -20.75
C GLY A 109 25.67 -11.17 -19.47
N ASN A 110 26.07 -10.09 -18.79
CA ASN A 110 26.97 -10.13 -17.63
C ASN A 110 26.35 -9.50 -16.39
N TRP A 111 26.66 -10.06 -15.22
CA TRP A 111 26.36 -9.45 -13.92
C TRP A 111 27.45 -8.45 -13.55
N SER A 112 27.05 -7.31 -12.98
CA SER A 112 28.00 -6.35 -12.41
C SER A 112 28.71 -6.95 -11.19
N GLU A 113 29.99 -6.59 -11.02
CA GLU A 113 30.84 -7.03 -9.89
C GLU A 113 30.40 -6.43 -8.55
N ASP A 114 29.78 -5.25 -8.58
CA ASP A 114 29.32 -4.52 -7.38
C ASP A 114 28.00 -5.09 -6.83
N GLU A 115 27.93 -6.37 -6.51
CA GLU A 115 26.73 -6.93 -5.89
C GLU A 115 26.54 -6.38 -4.45
N GLN A 116 25.38 -5.79 -4.16
CA GLN A 116 25.07 -5.27 -2.83
C GLN A 116 24.16 -6.23 -2.08
N ARG A 117 24.41 -6.41 -0.78
CA ARG A 117 23.66 -7.32 0.09
C ARG A 117 23.27 -6.65 1.40
N ILE A 118 22.01 -6.75 1.79
CA ILE A 118 21.51 -6.32 3.10
C ILE A 118 20.68 -7.42 3.77
N SER A 119 20.29 -7.21 5.03
CA SER A 119 19.44 -8.16 5.75
C SER A 119 18.08 -8.32 5.08
N ASN A 120 17.58 -9.55 5.02
CA ASN A 120 16.22 -9.85 4.59
C ASN A 120 15.26 -9.71 5.80
N PRO A 121 14.28 -8.79 5.77
CA PRO A 121 13.30 -8.66 6.84
C PRO A 121 12.06 -9.56 6.66
N PHE A 122 11.90 -10.20 5.50
CA PHE A 122 10.75 -11.04 5.20
C PHE A 122 10.90 -12.45 5.78
N LYS A 123 9.78 -13.09 6.11
CA LYS A 123 9.76 -14.44 6.69
C LYS A 123 8.90 -15.39 5.86
N ALA A 124 9.24 -16.67 5.96
CA ALA A 124 8.49 -17.75 5.32
C ALA A 124 7.01 -17.74 5.72
N GLY A 125 6.12 -17.97 4.75
CA GLY A 125 4.66 -17.98 4.95
C GLY A 125 4.03 -16.62 5.26
N GLU A 126 4.81 -15.56 5.50
CA GLU A 126 4.28 -14.23 5.81
C GLU A 126 3.98 -13.40 4.54
N GLU A 127 3.15 -12.38 4.71
CA GLU A 127 2.96 -11.34 3.70
C GLU A 127 4.22 -10.47 3.59
N PHE A 128 4.58 -10.09 2.37
CA PHE A 128 5.62 -9.11 2.10
C PHE A 128 5.01 -7.87 1.44
N ASP A 129 5.42 -6.68 1.88
CA ASP A 129 5.21 -5.40 1.18
C ASP A 129 6.56 -4.91 0.66
N LEU A 130 6.73 -4.90 -0.66
CA LEU A 130 7.94 -4.43 -1.32
C LEU A 130 7.62 -3.18 -2.14
N ARG A 131 8.37 -2.10 -1.91
CA ARG A 131 8.29 -0.87 -2.71
C ARG A 131 9.65 -0.47 -3.22
N VAL A 132 9.71 -0.12 -4.50
CA VAL A 132 10.91 0.43 -5.13
C VAL A 132 10.55 1.80 -5.68
N ARG A 133 11.07 2.85 -5.06
CA ARG A 133 10.91 4.24 -5.48
C ARG A 133 12.10 4.64 -6.36
N VAL A 134 11.79 5.07 -7.58
CA VAL A 134 12.76 5.54 -8.57
C VAL A 134 13.04 7.01 -8.28
N LEU A 135 14.28 7.34 -7.96
CA LEU A 135 14.74 8.72 -7.73
C LEU A 135 15.87 9.05 -8.70
N ASP A 136 16.29 10.30 -8.73
CA ASP A 136 17.44 10.68 -9.55
C ASP A 136 18.71 9.94 -9.10
N GLY A 137 19.30 9.17 -10.01
CA GLY A 137 20.51 8.38 -9.80
C GLY A 137 20.39 7.20 -8.82
N LYS A 138 19.21 6.89 -8.26
CA LYS A 138 19.07 5.83 -7.24
C LYS A 138 17.68 5.17 -7.17
N PHE A 139 17.65 3.95 -6.69
CA PHE A 139 16.45 3.23 -6.26
C PHE A 139 16.39 3.21 -4.74
N GLN A 140 15.32 3.72 -4.15
CA GLN A 140 15.07 3.64 -2.71
C GLN A 140 14.08 2.50 -2.45
N VAL A 141 14.45 1.55 -1.59
CA VAL A 141 13.69 0.33 -1.38
C VAL A 141 13.13 0.26 0.03
N PHE A 142 11.85 -0.10 0.09
CA PHE A 142 11.11 -0.31 1.33
C PHE A 142 10.66 -1.76 1.40
N ALA A 143 10.84 -2.36 2.58
CA ALA A 143 10.32 -3.68 2.90
C ALA A 143 9.46 -3.55 4.15
N ASN A 144 8.24 -4.06 4.08
CA ASN A 144 7.23 -3.92 5.14
C ASN A 144 7.10 -2.45 5.60
N ARG A 145 7.01 -1.54 4.61
CA ARG A 145 6.86 -0.09 4.77
C ARG A 145 8.07 0.64 5.37
N VAL A 146 9.12 -0.06 5.78
CA VAL A 146 10.36 0.51 6.33
C VAL A 146 11.41 0.59 5.24
N GLU A 147 12.13 1.71 5.15
CA GLU A 147 13.28 1.83 4.25
C GLU A 147 14.37 0.82 4.66
N VAL A 148 14.79 -0.01 3.72
CA VAL A 148 15.85 -1.00 3.95
C VAL A 148 17.15 -0.67 3.22
N GLY A 149 17.09 0.13 2.16
CA GLY A 149 18.30 0.56 1.47
C GLY A 149 18.06 1.49 0.29
N VAL A 150 19.14 2.11 -0.16
CA VAL A 150 19.20 3.00 -1.32
C VAL A 150 20.33 2.52 -2.22
N PHE A 151 20.04 2.34 -3.51
CA PHE A 151 20.93 1.70 -4.47
C PHE A 151 21.18 2.62 -5.65
N THR A 152 22.44 2.84 -5.99
CA THR A 152 22.82 3.64 -7.15
C THR A 152 22.31 3.00 -8.44
N GLN A 153 21.69 3.80 -9.31
CA GLN A 153 21.35 3.39 -10.67
C GLN A 153 22.63 3.28 -11.50
N ARG A 154 22.86 2.11 -12.10
CA ARG A 154 24.03 1.84 -12.96
C ARG A 154 23.75 1.97 -14.44
N LEU A 155 22.48 1.76 -14.81
CA LEU A 155 22.00 1.94 -16.17
C LEU A 155 20.95 3.06 -16.20
N PRO A 156 20.86 3.78 -17.32
CA PRO A 156 19.79 4.74 -17.54
C PRO A 156 18.40 4.12 -17.41
N LEU A 157 17.42 4.93 -16.98
CA LEU A 157 16.02 4.53 -16.89
C LEU A 157 15.36 4.29 -18.25
N ASP A 158 15.92 4.84 -19.33
CA ASP A 158 15.38 4.62 -20.68
C ASP A 158 15.29 3.13 -21.00
N GLY A 159 14.19 2.77 -21.68
CA GLY A 159 13.92 1.40 -22.06
C GLY A 159 13.44 0.49 -20.92
N ILE A 160 13.45 0.91 -19.65
CA ILE A 160 12.87 0.10 -18.57
C ILE A 160 11.35 0.09 -18.68
N ASP A 161 10.80 -0.92 -19.34
CA ASP A 161 9.39 -1.01 -19.71
C ASP A 161 8.71 -2.30 -19.24
N HIS A 162 9.43 -3.21 -18.56
CA HIS A 162 8.81 -4.39 -17.93
C HIS A 162 9.26 -4.57 -16.49
N VAL A 163 8.33 -5.08 -15.67
CA VAL A 163 8.58 -5.51 -14.29
C VAL A 163 8.19 -6.97 -14.15
N SER A 164 8.99 -7.76 -13.44
CA SER A 164 8.67 -9.16 -13.13
C SER A 164 8.81 -9.48 -11.65
N ILE A 165 7.93 -10.34 -11.15
CA ILE A 165 7.99 -10.93 -9.82
C ILE A 165 7.85 -12.45 -9.97
N ARG A 166 8.85 -13.20 -9.52
CA ARG A 166 8.92 -14.66 -9.69
C ARG A 166 9.62 -15.34 -8.52
N GLY A 167 9.44 -16.65 -8.39
CA GLY A 167 10.03 -17.45 -7.32
C GLY A 167 8.98 -17.97 -6.35
N ASP A 168 9.37 -18.18 -5.10
CA ASP A 168 8.62 -18.91 -4.09
C ASP A 168 7.53 -18.06 -3.42
N LEU A 169 6.47 -17.78 -4.19
CA LEU A 169 5.28 -17.05 -3.78
C LEU A 169 4.04 -17.95 -3.82
N SER A 170 3.23 -17.90 -2.77
CA SER A 170 1.91 -18.53 -2.77
C SER A 170 0.86 -17.62 -3.40
N LYS A 171 0.99 -16.30 -3.23
CA LYS A 171 0.08 -15.29 -3.80
C LYS A 171 0.81 -13.99 -4.13
N LEU A 172 0.34 -13.29 -5.16
CA LEU A 172 0.65 -11.88 -5.41
C LEU A 172 -0.69 -11.16 -5.54
N ARG A 173 -1.03 -10.35 -4.54
CA ARG A 173 -2.37 -9.73 -4.41
C ARG A 173 -2.43 -8.28 -4.87
N LEU A 174 -1.27 -7.61 -4.94
CA LEU A 174 -1.16 -6.24 -5.39
C LEU A 174 0.08 -6.07 -6.26
N PHE A 175 -0.11 -5.43 -7.41
CA PHE A 175 0.95 -4.83 -8.19
C PHE A 175 0.46 -3.47 -8.68
N HIS A 176 1.10 -2.41 -8.21
CA HIS A 176 0.80 -1.04 -8.62
C HIS A 176 2.11 -0.33 -8.98
N TYR A 177 2.04 0.55 -9.97
CA TYR A 177 3.12 1.46 -10.30
C TYR A 177 2.54 2.81 -10.67
N GLY A 178 3.24 3.88 -10.32
CA GLY A 178 2.81 5.24 -10.61
C GLY A 178 3.47 6.24 -9.68
N GLY A 179 2.86 7.41 -9.57
CA GLY A 179 3.43 8.52 -8.81
C GLY A 179 4.46 9.32 -9.60
N ARG A 180 4.99 10.34 -8.93
CA ARG A 180 5.97 11.30 -9.45
C ARG A 180 6.59 12.03 -8.28
N ILE A 181 7.48 12.97 -8.56
CA ILE A 181 7.86 13.96 -7.55
C ILE A 181 6.69 14.93 -7.38
N PHE A 182 6.07 14.90 -6.20
CA PHE A 182 4.99 15.82 -5.84
C PHE A 182 5.58 17.02 -5.10
N PRO A 183 5.11 18.26 -5.41
CA PRO A 183 5.46 19.42 -4.61
C PRO A 183 4.84 19.31 -3.21
N ASN A 184 5.36 20.08 -2.26
CA ASN A 184 4.78 20.22 -0.93
C ASN A 184 4.57 21.72 -0.62
N PRO A 185 3.33 22.19 -0.43
CA PRO A 185 2.08 21.41 -0.46
C PRO A 185 1.75 20.89 -1.87
N TYR A 186 1.09 19.73 -1.93
CA TYR A 186 0.53 19.20 -3.16
C TYR A 186 -0.94 19.60 -3.26
N MET A 187 -1.35 20.19 -4.38
CA MET A 187 -2.75 20.50 -4.68
C MET A 187 -3.19 19.86 -5.99
N ALA A 188 -4.44 19.40 -6.04
CA ALA A 188 -5.06 18.88 -7.25
C ALA A 188 -6.58 19.12 -7.22
N VAL A 189 -7.17 19.20 -8.41
CA VAL A 189 -8.63 19.07 -8.53
C VAL A 189 -9.03 17.69 -8.03
N ALA A 190 -9.88 17.67 -7.01
CA ALA A 190 -10.50 16.47 -6.50
C ALA A 190 -11.88 16.32 -7.15
N GLY A 191 -12.13 15.17 -7.77
CA GLY A 191 -13.46 14.73 -8.19
C GLY A 191 -13.98 13.64 -7.27
N LEU A 192 -13.74 13.77 -5.95
CA LEU A 192 -14.06 12.74 -4.97
C LEU A 192 -15.55 12.80 -4.58
N THR A 193 -16.44 12.50 -5.52
CA THR A 193 -17.90 12.38 -5.29
C THR A 193 -18.25 11.04 -4.63
N PRO A 194 -19.49 10.83 -4.16
CA PRO A 194 -19.92 9.52 -3.69
C PRO A 194 -19.61 8.40 -4.71
N GLY A 195 -19.15 7.25 -4.22
CA GLY A 195 -18.71 6.12 -5.04
C GLY A 195 -17.28 6.24 -5.58
N LYS A 196 -16.54 7.29 -5.21
CA LYS A 196 -15.11 7.46 -5.51
C LYS A 196 -14.26 7.21 -4.28
N ARG A 197 -12.99 6.87 -4.49
CA ARG A 197 -11.98 6.77 -3.44
C ARG A 197 -10.71 7.53 -3.78
N LEU A 198 -10.06 8.05 -2.76
CA LEU A 198 -8.74 8.66 -2.80
C LEU A 198 -7.75 7.71 -2.12
N ASP A 199 -6.74 7.27 -2.86
CA ASP A 199 -5.66 6.43 -2.36
C ASP A 199 -4.35 7.24 -2.36
N ILE A 200 -3.67 7.27 -1.21
CA ILE A 200 -2.40 7.97 -1.02
C ILE A 200 -1.42 7.03 -0.33
N SER A 201 -0.22 6.90 -0.90
CA SER A 201 0.94 6.33 -0.20
C SER A 201 1.94 7.44 0.09
N ALA A 202 2.40 7.56 1.34
CA ALA A 202 3.31 8.64 1.73
C ALA A 202 4.23 8.26 2.90
N LEU A 203 5.40 8.91 2.93
CA LEU A 203 6.40 8.76 3.98
C LEU A 203 6.41 10.04 4.86
N PRO A 204 6.06 9.96 6.15
CA PRO A 204 6.11 11.09 7.05
C PRO A 204 7.58 11.46 7.35
N LYS A 205 7.87 12.76 7.28
CA LYS A 205 9.20 13.34 7.53
C LYS A 205 9.28 14.13 8.84
N GLY A 206 8.17 14.35 9.52
CA GLY A 206 8.16 15.17 10.73
C GLY A 206 6.97 14.94 11.65
N LYS A 207 6.38 16.03 12.14
CA LYS A 207 5.40 15.98 13.24
C LYS A 207 3.97 15.81 12.74
N ARG A 208 3.65 16.32 11.57
CA ARG A 208 2.28 16.36 11.06
C ARG A 208 2.21 16.15 9.56
N VAL A 209 1.18 15.42 9.13
CA VAL A 209 0.76 15.34 7.73
C VAL A 209 -0.73 15.67 7.71
N ASN A 210 -1.17 16.60 6.86
CA ASN A 210 -2.60 16.82 6.66
C ASN A 210 -3.03 16.44 5.25
N ILE A 211 -4.24 15.91 5.17
CA ILE A 211 -4.95 15.63 3.93
C ILE A 211 -6.25 16.42 4.01
N ASN A 212 -6.35 17.45 3.18
CA ASN A 212 -7.43 18.42 3.20
C ASN A 212 -8.27 18.25 1.93
N LEU A 213 -9.56 18.01 2.11
CA LEU A 213 -10.56 17.98 1.06
C LEU A 213 -11.39 19.26 1.15
N TYR A 214 -11.22 20.15 0.17
CA TYR A 214 -11.92 21.41 0.10
C TYR A 214 -13.15 21.34 -0.80
N ARG A 215 -14.17 22.07 -0.38
CA ARG A 215 -15.36 22.41 -1.17
C ARG A 215 -15.04 23.52 -2.17
N GLU A 216 -16.00 23.81 -3.04
CA GLU A 216 -15.91 24.94 -3.99
C GLU A 216 -15.73 26.30 -3.29
N ASN A 217 -16.36 26.49 -2.12
CA ASN A 217 -16.23 27.69 -1.30
C ASN A 217 -14.92 27.76 -0.49
N LYS A 218 -13.98 26.82 -0.72
CA LYS A 218 -12.69 26.68 0.00
C LYS A 218 -12.79 26.29 1.48
N GLU A 219 -13.97 25.90 1.95
CA GLU A 219 -14.12 25.30 3.27
C GLU A 219 -13.72 23.82 3.25
N TYR A 220 -13.29 23.30 4.40
CA TYR A 220 -12.90 21.91 4.56
C TYR A 220 -14.15 21.01 4.62
N ALA A 221 -14.38 20.21 3.59
CA ALA A 221 -15.31 19.10 3.66
C ALA A 221 -14.82 18.03 4.65
N LEU A 222 -13.51 17.78 4.63
CA LEU A 222 -12.80 16.92 5.58
C LEU A 222 -11.33 17.37 5.65
N GLN A 223 -10.81 17.55 6.85
CA GLN A 223 -9.39 17.51 7.13
C GLN A 223 -9.08 16.22 7.89
N VAL A 224 -8.11 15.44 7.42
CA VAL A 224 -7.48 14.37 8.18
C VAL A 224 -6.08 14.85 8.56
N SER A 225 -5.86 15.11 9.84
CA SER A 225 -4.60 15.60 10.40
C SER A 225 -3.93 14.49 11.20
N ILE A 226 -2.88 13.88 10.61
CA ILE A 226 -2.07 12.85 11.24
C ILE A 226 -0.98 13.55 12.07
N ARG A 227 -1.12 13.53 13.40
CA ARG A 227 -0.27 14.29 14.33
C ARG A 227 0.62 13.32 15.12
N TYR A 228 1.79 12.99 14.57
CA TYR A 228 2.73 12.05 15.18
C TYR A 228 3.32 12.52 16.52
N ASN A 229 3.32 13.83 16.80
CA ASN A 229 3.72 14.39 18.10
C ASN A 229 2.64 14.24 19.18
N GLU A 230 1.36 14.16 18.79
CA GLU A 230 0.23 13.94 19.70
C GLU A 230 -0.15 12.45 19.80
N GLY A 231 0.34 11.61 18.89
CA GLY A 231 -0.10 10.21 18.80
C GLY A 231 -1.58 10.10 18.42
N ALA A 232 -2.07 11.03 17.60
CA ALA A 232 -3.49 11.14 17.26
C ALA A 232 -3.71 11.43 15.77
N ILE A 233 -4.86 10.98 15.26
CA ILE A 233 -5.36 11.33 13.93
C ILE A 233 -6.66 12.09 14.11
N VAL A 234 -6.59 13.39 13.89
CA VAL A 234 -7.69 14.33 14.12
C VAL A 234 -8.46 14.54 12.83
N ARG A 235 -9.79 14.44 12.87
CA ARG A 235 -10.65 14.76 11.74
C ARG A 235 -11.58 15.90 12.08
N ASN A 236 -11.77 16.80 11.13
CA ASN A 236 -12.70 17.90 11.28
C ASN A 236 -13.20 18.40 9.93
N ALA A 237 -14.23 19.24 9.95
CA ALA A 237 -14.73 19.97 8.80
C ALA A 237 -14.97 21.42 9.21
N MET A 238 -15.01 22.31 8.22
CA MET A 238 -15.26 23.73 8.40
C MET A 238 -16.59 24.09 7.75
N THR A 239 -17.39 24.92 8.42
CA THR A 239 -18.65 25.44 7.91
C THR A 239 -18.83 26.88 8.36
N SER A 240 -19.19 27.76 7.44
CA SER A 240 -19.24 29.21 7.67
C SER A 240 -17.94 29.77 8.26
N ASN A 241 -16.79 29.29 7.76
CA ASN A 241 -15.44 29.61 8.22
C ASN A 241 -15.15 29.26 9.70
N VAL A 242 -15.95 28.39 10.31
CA VAL A 242 -15.75 27.92 11.70
C VAL A 242 -15.47 26.43 11.70
N TRP A 243 -14.40 26.03 12.39
CA TRP A 243 -14.12 24.61 12.63
C TRP A 243 -15.20 23.99 13.51
N GLY A 244 -15.71 22.83 13.09
CA GLY A 244 -16.61 22.04 13.91
C GLY A 244 -15.90 21.36 15.08
N LYS A 245 -16.63 20.45 15.74
CA LYS A 245 -16.07 19.59 16.80
C LYS A 245 -15.04 18.63 16.21
N GLU A 246 -13.83 18.59 16.77
CA GLU A 246 -12.82 17.61 16.38
C GLU A 246 -13.25 16.18 16.76
N GLU A 247 -12.99 15.22 15.87
CA GLU A 247 -13.05 13.79 16.14
C GLU A 247 -11.63 13.25 16.26
N ARG A 248 -11.33 12.58 17.36
CA ARG A 248 -9.96 12.21 17.77
C ARG A 248 -9.82 10.76 18.23
N GLU A 249 -10.94 10.05 18.31
CA GLU A 249 -10.99 8.66 18.73
C GLU A 249 -10.28 7.73 17.74
N GLY A 250 -9.80 6.60 18.26
CA GLY A 250 -8.97 5.64 17.54
C GLY A 250 -7.51 5.66 17.99
N LYS A 251 -6.88 4.49 18.08
CA LYS A 251 -5.45 4.36 18.36
C LYS A 251 -4.67 4.72 17.11
N MET A 252 -3.64 5.56 17.22
CA MET A 252 -2.69 5.85 16.13
C MET A 252 -2.02 4.55 15.63
N PRO A 253 -2.31 4.08 14.40
CA PRO A 253 -1.76 2.84 13.89
C PRO A 253 -0.53 3.06 13.01
N LEU A 254 -0.10 4.32 12.83
CA LEU A 254 0.99 4.71 11.94
C LEU A 254 2.24 5.02 12.76
N GLU A 255 3.40 4.71 12.18
CA GLU A 255 4.69 4.96 12.78
C GLU A 255 5.51 5.96 11.97
N LYS A 256 6.34 6.76 12.64
CA LYS A 256 7.30 7.63 11.96
C LYS A 256 8.27 6.77 11.14
N LYS A 257 8.74 7.32 10.02
CA LYS A 257 9.70 6.65 9.10
C LYS A 257 9.17 5.39 8.42
N GLN A 258 7.88 5.06 8.57
CA GLN A 258 7.22 4.04 7.79
C GLN A 258 6.34 4.67 6.72
N VAL A 259 6.34 4.11 5.52
CA VAL A 259 5.37 4.48 4.48
C VAL A 259 3.98 4.05 4.94
N PHE A 260 3.05 4.98 5.04
CA PHE A 260 1.65 4.66 5.27
C PHE A 260 0.86 4.71 3.97
N ASP A 261 -0.18 3.88 3.90
CA ASP A 261 -1.24 4.04 2.92
C ASP A 261 -2.49 4.54 3.62
N ILE A 262 -3.14 5.53 3.03
CA ILE A 262 -4.47 5.97 3.43
C ILE A 262 -5.41 5.89 2.24
N THR A 263 -6.57 5.27 2.46
CA THR A 263 -7.67 5.26 1.52
C THR A 263 -8.84 6.00 2.16
N ILE A 264 -9.37 7.00 1.46
CA ILE A 264 -10.59 7.72 1.84
C ILE A 264 -11.65 7.42 0.79
N ILE A 265 -12.67 6.66 1.16
CA ILE A 265 -13.82 6.37 0.32
C ILE A 265 -14.91 7.37 0.65
N ASN A 266 -15.50 8.00 -0.35
CA ASN A 266 -16.66 8.86 -0.17
C ASN A 266 -17.94 8.04 -0.42
N GLU A 267 -18.71 7.78 0.64
CA GLU A 267 -20.03 7.18 0.55
C GLU A 267 -21.12 8.26 0.69
N GLU A 268 -22.39 7.88 0.52
CA GLU A 268 -23.53 8.81 0.59
C GLU A 268 -23.63 9.57 1.93
N PHE A 269 -23.35 8.89 3.05
CA PHE A 269 -23.55 9.45 4.40
C PHE A 269 -22.26 9.80 5.15
N SER A 270 -21.13 9.20 4.77
CA SER A 270 -19.86 9.41 5.46
C SER A 270 -18.65 9.10 4.59
N PHE A 271 -17.51 9.66 4.95
CA PHE A 271 -16.23 9.11 4.50
C PHE A 271 -15.86 7.87 5.30
N GLN A 272 -15.39 6.83 4.61
CA GLN A 272 -14.71 5.69 5.22
C GLN A 272 -13.21 5.91 5.10
N ILE A 273 -12.48 5.86 6.22
CA ILE A 273 -11.04 6.11 6.27
C ILE A 273 -10.31 4.83 6.68
N PHE A 274 -9.38 4.40 5.85
CA PHE A 274 -8.56 3.21 6.04
C PHE A 274 -7.10 3.61 6.14
N LEU A 275 -6.37 2.92 7.01
CA LEU A 275 -4.94 3.09 7.20
C LEU A 275 -4.26 1.73 7.08
N ASN A 276 -3.28 1.61 6.18
CA ASN A 276 -2.57 0.36 5.90
C ASN A 276 -3.54 -0.82 5.67
N ASN A 277 -4.55 -0.60 4.82
CA ASN A 277 -5.60 -1.55 4.44
C ASN A 277 -6.55 -2.00 5.56
N ARG A 278 -6.51 -1.35 6.74
CA ARG A 278 -7.44 -1.61 7.84
C ARG A 278 -8.36 -0.42 8.06
N ARG A 279 -9.64 -0.68 8.30
CA ARG A 279 -10.60 0.41 8.57
C ARG A 279 -10.21 1.10 9.87
N PHE A 280 -9.92 2.39 9.78
CA PHE A 280 -9.56 3.19 10.95
C PHE A 280 -10.81 3.81 11.58
N THR A 281 -11.60 4.55 10.78
CA THR A 281 -12.80 5.22 11.27
C THR A 281 -13.76 5.61 10.13
N THR A 282 -14.92 6.14 10.51
CA THR A 282 -15.83 6.87 9.63
C THR A 282 -15.85 8.35 10.01
N PHE A 283 -16.15 9.23 9.06
CA PHE A 283 -16.43 10.63 9.33
C PHE A 283 -17.75 11.01 8.65
N ALA A 284 -18.79 11.26 9.44
CA ALA A 284 -20.09 11.66 8.91
C ALA A 284 -19.99 12.99 8.17
N HIS A 285 -20.64 13.09 7.01
CA HIS A 285 -20.62 14.32 6.23
C HIS A 285 -21.24 15.47 7.01
N ARG A 286 -20.52 16.60 7.10
CA ARG A 286 -21.02 17.84 7.75
C ARG A 286 -21.51 18.89 6.74
N GLY A 287 -21.70 18.47 5.50
CA GLY A 287 -22.19 19.27 4.38
C GLY A 287 -22.45 18.35 3.19
N SER A 288 -22.57 18.90 1.98
CA SER A 288 -22.79 18.08 0.79
C SER A 288 -21.65 17.07 0.60
N PRO A 289 -21.93 15.81 0.21
CA PRO A 289 -20.90 14.83 -0.11
C PRO A 289 -20.35 14.98 -1.54
N SER A 290 -20.99 15.81 -2.38
CA SER A 290 -20.72 15.85 -3.84
C SER A 290 -19.99 17.11 -4.31
N ASP A 291 -19.70 18.05 -3.41
CA ASP A 291 -19.10 19.36 -3.72
C ASP A 291 -17.59 19.42 -3.39
N ILE A 292 -16.94 18.28 -3.15
CA ILE A 292 -15.50 18.20 -2.91
C ILE A 292 -14.78 18.47 -4.24
N LYS A 293 -14.01 19.55 -4.31
CA LYS A 293 -13.38 20.05 -5.54
C LYS A 293 -11.87 20.06 -5.52
N THR A 294 -11.25 20.14 -4.34
CA THR A 294 -9.79 20.27 -4.24
C THR A 294 -9.25 19.33 -3.19
N LEU A 295 -8.18 18.62 -3.53
CA LEU A 295 -7.32 17.91 -2.59
C LEU A 295 -6.09 18.77 -2.34
N GLU A 296 -5.73 18.92 -1.09
CA GLU A 296 -4.41 19.39 -0.68
C GLU A 296 -3.78 18.39 0.30
N ILE A 297 -2.50 18.14 0.13
CA ILE A 297 -1.68 17.37 1.07
C ILE A 297 -0.51 18.25 1.49
N ASP A 298 -0.38 18.50 2.78
CA ASP A 298 0.65 19.38 3.35
C ASP A 298 1.30 18.78 4.61
N GLY A 299 2.21 19.56 5.19
CA GLY A 299 2.97 19.18 6.39
C GLY A 299 4.29 18.51 6.05
N ASP A 300 4.83 17.76 7.00
CA ASP A 300 6.13 17.11 6.88
C ASP A 300 5.98 15.75 6.19
N VAL A 301 5.83 15.74 4.86
CA VAL A 301 5.50 14.53 4.09
C VAL A 301 6.24 14.44 2.77
N GLU A 302 6.64 13.23 2.41
CA GLU A 302 7.03 12.87 1.05
C GLU A 302 5.95 11.96 0.45
N ILE A 303 5.23 12.48 -0.54
CA ILE A 303 4.16 11.75 -1.21
C ILE A 303 4.77 10.80 -2.24
N GLN A 304 4.36 9.53 -2.21
CA GLN A 304 4.81 8.51 -3.16
C GLN A 304 3.83 8.34 -4.31
N THR A 305 2.56 8.16 -3.99
CA THR A 305 1.46 8.03 -4.96
C THR A 305 0.23 8.77 -4.44
N VAL A 306 -0.56 9.30 -5.37
CA VAL A 306 -1.89 9.85 -5.11
C VAL A 306 -2.76 9.51 -6.31
N THR A 307 -3.87 8.83 -6.08
CA THR A 307 -4.80 8.44 -7.14
C THR A 307 -6.24 8.58 -6.66
N ILE A 308 -7.12 9.03 -7.56
CA ILE A 308 -8.57 8.95 -7.35
C ILE A 308 -9.08 7.85 -8.25
N ASN A 309 -9.74 6.86 -7.65
CA ASN A 309 -10.28 5.69 -8.32
C ASN A 309 -11.80 5.60 -8.09
N ASP A 310 -12.49 4.80 -8.87
CA ASP A 310 -13.83 4.35 -8.52
C ASP A 310 -13.79 3.44 -7.29
N ALA A 311 -14.86 3.40 -6.51
CA ALA A 311 -15.08 2.45 -5.43
C ALA A 311 -16.28 1.56 -5.80
N PRO A 312 -16.07 0.51 -6.63
CA PRO A 312 -17.17 -0.24 -7.23
C PRO A 312 -17.93 -1.04 -6.17
N GLY A 313 -19.24 -0.82 -6.03
CA GLY A 313 -20.08 -1.50 -5.02
C GLY A 313 -20.41 -0.65 -3.78
N ILE A 314 -20.05 0.63 -3.82
CA ILE A 314 -20.58 1.72 -2.98
C ILE A 314 -21.76 2.35 -3.71
#